data_AF-A0A5B9YED5-F1
#
_entry.id   AF-A0A5B9YED5-F1
#
_cell.length_a   1.000
_cell.length_b   1.000
_cell.length_c   1.000
_cell.angle_alpha   90.00
_cell.angle_beta   90.00
_cell.angle_gamma   90.00
#
_symmetry.space_group_name_H-M   'P 1'
#
loop_
_entity.id
_entity.type
_entity.pdbx_description
1 polymer ?
#
loop_
_entity_poly.entity_id
_entity_poly.type
_entity_poly.pdbx_seq_one_letter_code
_entity_poly.pdbx_strand_id
1 'polypeptide(L)'
;MKKKYPAVVEFIGDPKSYILACEDSSLRYCRDCEILPTCIKKHNMCEFTPNKHYNAYFLEYWQGRRNSIHVTCNTNEIVDFIPFEDFEIIEDVDEVLSNKEAIVRCITHEYDSSLFDIKYNKKYKAIGISRNPDKQYTYLVMDESMDCYFYPNHFFEIVEDRDDILDRENGIFVYDKSLFID
;
A
#
# COMPACT_ATOMS: atom_id res chain seq x y z
N MET A 1 -6.83 19.51 12.87
CA MET A 1 -6.98 18.31 12.03
C MET A 1 -7.26 17.11 12.93
N LYS A 2 -8.27 16.31 12.61
CA LYS A 2 -8.56 15.06 13.34
C LYS A 2 -7.46 14.04 13.02
N LYS A 3 -7.01 13.30 14.04
CA LYS A 3 -6.11 12.16 13.86
C LYS A 3 -6.94 11.04 13.22
N LYS A 4 -6.46 10.44 12.13
CA LYS A 4 -7.05 9.22 11.59
C LYS A 4 -6.68 8.04 12.49
N TYR A 5 -7.65 7.18 12.76
CA TYR A 5 -7.48 5.93 13.47
C TYR A 5 -7.24 4.82 12.44
N PRO A 6 -6.30 3.88 12.71
CA PRO A 6 -6.18 2.69 11.90
C PRO A 6 -7.45 1.84 12.01
N ALA A 7 -7.68 1.00 11.01
CA ALA A 7 -8.64 -0.09 11.12
C ALA A 7 -8.10 -1.16 12.08
N VAL A 8 -8.99 -1.82 12.80
CA VAL A 8 -8.68 -3.03 13.57
C VAL A 8 -9.06 -4.23 12.70
N VAL A 9 -8.07 -5.07 12.42
CA VAL A 9 -8.24 -6.29 11.65
C VAL A 9 -7.82 -7.49 12.49
N GLU A 10 -8.46 -8.62 12.29
CA GLU A 10 -8.09 -9.90 12.89
C GLU A 10 -7.43 -10.78 11.85
N PHE A 11 -6.25 -11.31 12.15
CA PHE A 11 -5.61 -12.26 11.24
C PHE A 11 -6.30 -13.62 11.30
N ILE A 12 -6.80 -14.09 10.16
CA ILE A 12 -7.47 -15.39 9.99
C ILE A 12 -6.64 -16.39 9.18
N GLY A 13 -5.52 -15.95 8.60
CA GLY A 13 -4.63 -16.78 7.78
C GLY A 13 -3.90 -17.89 8.56
N ASP A 14 -3.36 -18.86 7.82
CA ASP A 14 -2.51 -19.90 8.40
C ASP A 14 -1.11 -19.33 8.70
N PRO A 15 -0.63 -19.36 9.96
CA PRO A 15 0.71 -18.90 10.30
C PRO A 15 1.80 -19.59 9.51
N LYS A 16 1.57 -20.84 9.07
CA LYS A 16 2.53 -21.57 8.23
C LYS A 16 2.75 -20.90 6.88
N SER A 17 1.77 -20.16 6.37
CA SER A 17 1.89 -19.36 5.14
C SER A 17 2.75 -18.11 5.35
N TYR A 18 2.89 -17.64 6.59
CA TYR A 18 3.60 -16.41 6.97
C TYR A 18 4.96 -16.65 7.63
N ILE A 19 5.32 -17.91 7.94
CA ILE A 19 6.68 -18.29 8.32
C ILE A 19 7.56 -18.25 7.05
N LEU A 20 7.96 -17.04 6.67
CA LEU A 20 8.99 -16.72 5.68
C LEU A 20 10.40 -17.11 6.14
N ALA A 21 10.64 -18.40 6.35
CA ALA A 21 12.00 -18.94 6.37
C ALA A 21 12.16 -19.87 5.17
N CYS A 22 13.17 -19.63 4.35
CA CYS A 22 13.57 -20.60 3.33
C CYS A 22 14.06 -21.87 4.05
N GLU A 23 13.22 -22.89 4.17
CA GLU A 23 13.67 -24.27 4.44
C GLU A 23 13.76 -25.03 3.10
N ASP A 24 14.84 -25.81 2.96
CA ASP A 24 15.42 -26.42 1.76
C ASP A 24 14.48 -27.22 0.82
N SER A 25 13.17 -27.29 1.04
CA SER A 25 12.32 -28.20 0.25
C SER A 25 10.84 -27.87 0.09
N SER A 26 10.33 -26.72 0.55
CA SER A 26 8.94 -26.35 0.26
C SER A 26 8.78 -24.90 -0.17
N LEU A 27 8.27 -24.71 -1.40
CA LEU A 27 7.81 -23.42 -1.90
C LEU A 27 6.71 -22.90 -0.96
N ARG A 28 7.01 -21.82 -0.24
CA ARG A 28 6.02 -20.98 0.42
C ARG A 28 6.20 -19.56 -0.09
N TYR A 29 5.09 -18.83 -0.15
CA TYR A 29 5.01 -17.46 -0.64
C TYR A 29 6.22 -16.66 -0.15
N CYS A 30 7.09 -16.23 -1.06
CA CYS A 30 8.27 -15.43 -0.77
C CYS A 30 8.17 -14.20 -1.66
N ARG A 31 8.07 -13.04 -1.00
CA ARG A 31 7.99 -11.67 -1.57
C ARG A 31 8.96 -11.42 -2.73
N ASP A 32 10.11 -12.09 -2.75
CA ASP A 32 11.23 -11.83 -3.68
C ASP A 32 11.66 -13.06 -4.52
N CYS A 33 10.98 -14.21 -4.43
CA CYS A 33 11.52 -15.49 -4.92
C CYS A 33 10.95 -16.01 -6.26
N GLU A 34 10.62 -15.15 -7.23
CA GLU A 34 10.43 -15.65 -8.60
C GLU A 34 11.77 -15.98 -9.29
N ILE A 35 12.92 -15.51 -8.79
CA ILE A 35 14.22 -15.71 -9.46
C ILE A 35 15.38 -15.86 -8.44
N LEU A 36 15.91 -17.08 -8.31
CA LEU A 36 17.27 -17.52 -7.88
C LEU A 36 17.39 -18.45 -6.65
N PRO A 37 18.34 -19.42 -6.67
CA PRO A 37 18.40 -20.57 -5.77
C PRO A 37 19.09 -20.33 -4.41
N THR A 38 19.34 -19.09 -3.99
CA THR A 38 20.05 -18.82 -2.72
C THR A 38 19.61 -17.49 -2.13
N CYS A 39 18.73 -17.53 -1.12
CA CYS A 39 18.40 -16.36 -0.29
C CYS A 39 19.04 -16.53 1.09
N ILE A 40 20.00 -15.65 1.45
CA ILE A 40 20.84 -15.74 2.67
C ILE A 40 20.71 -14.46 3.51
N LYS A 41 19.48 -13.99 3.78
CA LYS A 41 19.26 -12.97 4.82
C LYS A 41 18.03 -13.30 5.65
N LYS A 42 18.25 -13.57 6.94
CA LYS A 42 17.23 -13.45 7.99
C LYS A 42 16.88 -11.97 8.11
N HIS A 43 15.80 -11.53 7.48
CA HIS A 43 15.08 -10.38 8.01
C HIS A 43 14.44 -10.80 9.34
N ASN A 44 14.35 -9.88 10.31
CA ASN A 44 13.46 -10.10 11.46
C ASN A 44 12.07 -10.30 10.86
N MET A 45 11.58 -11.54 10.90
CA MET A 45 10.33 -11.89 10.25
C MET A 45 9.20 -11.23 11.02
N CYS A 46 8.50 -10.36 10.32
CA CYS A 46 7.25 -9.82 10.79
C CYS A 46 6.20 -10.93 10.75
N GLU A 47 5.77 -11.39 11.93
CA GLU A 47 4.88 -12.54 12.10
C GLU A 47 3.46 -12.11 12.46
N PHE A 48 2.49 -12.94 12.05
CA PHE A 48 1.09 -12.81 12.43
C PHE A 48 0.61 -14.07 13.17
N THR A 49 -0.31 -13.89 14.11
CA THR A 49 -0.87 -14.92 14.99
C THR A 49 -2.37 -14.98 14.74
N PRO A 50 -2.96 -16.18 14.53
CA PRO A 50 -4.38 -16.27 14.19
C PRO A 50 -5.25 -15.79 15.34
N ASN A 51 -6.36 -15.14 15.01
CA ASN A 51 -7.31 -14.54 15.95
C ASN A 51 -6.68 -13.44 16.84
N LYS A 52 -5.57 -12.85 16.38
CA LYS A 52 -4.97 -11.68 17.02
C LYS A 52 -5.37 -10.44 16.24
N HIS A 53 -5.66 -9.37 16.97
CA HIS A 53 -5.99 -8.08 16.40
C HIS A 53 -4.73 -7.29 16.05
N TYR A 54 -4.79 -6.61 14.92
CA TYR A 54 -3.75 -5.78 14.35
C TYR A 54 -4.32 -4.45 13.86
N ASN A 55 -3.44 -3.45 13.73
CA ASN A 55 -3.79 -2.16 13.16
C ASN A 55 -3.45 -2.16 11.68
N ALA A 56 -4.44 -1.95 10.81
CA ALA A 56 -4.25 -1.76 9.39
C ALA A 56 -4.41 -0.27 9.02
N TYR A 57 -3.58 0.19 8.10
CA TYR A 57 -3.43 1.63 7.83
C TYR A 57 -3.97 2.06 6.48
N PHE A 58 -3.89 1.21 5.46
CA PHE A 58 -4.58 1.38 4.19
C PHE A 58 -4.50 0.11 3.32
N LEU A 59 -5.38 0.04 2.34
CA LEU A 59 -5.37 -0.93 1.25
C LEU A 59 -4.57 -0.33 0.07
N GLU A 60 -3.75 -1.10 -0.63
CA GLU A 60 -2.92 -0.68 -1.76
C GLU A 60 -3.13 -1.54 -3.01
N TYR A 61 -2.61 -1.07 -4.15
CA TYR A 61 -2.43 -1.92 -5.33
C TYR A 61 -1.14 -2.71 -5.23
N TRP A 62 -1.24 -4.01 -5.50
CA TRP A 62 -0.11 -4.89 -5.73
C TRP A 62 -0.38 -5.72 -6.99
N GLN A 63 0.52 -5.64 -7.96
CA GLN A 63 0.42 -6.31 -9.27
C GLN A 63 -0.95 -6.10 -9.94
N GLY A 64 -1.48 -4.89 -9.84
CA GLY A 64 -2.73 -4.47 -10.49
C GLY A 64 -3.99 -4.86 -9.73
N ARG A 65 -3.85 -5.45 -8.54
CA ARG A 65 -4.96 -5.83 -7.68
C ARG A 65 -4.97 -5.01 -6.41
N ARG A 66 -6.15 -4.52 -6.06
CA ARG A 66 -6.42 -3.75 -4.84
C ARG A 66 -6.61 -4.71 -3.65
N ASN A 67 -5.56 -5.41 -3.25
CA ASN A 67 -5.64 -6.53 -2.31
C ASN A 67 -4.43 -6.63 -1.35
N SER A 68 -3.59 -5.60 -1.27
CA SER A 68 -2.48 -5.55 -0.32
C SER A 68 -2.82 -4.60 0.82
N ILE A 69 -2.64 -5.00 2.08
CA ILE A 69 -2.79 -4.12 3.23
C ILE A 69 -1.44 -3.75 3.86
N HIS A 70 -1.39 -2.53 4.37
CA HIS A 70 -0.33 -2.08 5.28
C HIS A 70 -0.79 -2.31 6.71
N VAL A 71 -0.07 -3.14 7.47
CA VAL A 71 -0.54 -3.62 8.78
C VAL A 71 0.62 -3.77 9.78
N THR A 72 0.37 -3.42 11.05
CA THR A 72 1.33 -3.68 12.13
C THR A 72 1.37 -5.18 12.45
N CYS A 73 2.54 -5.78 12.58
CA CYS A 73 2.66 -7.18 12.98
C CYS A 73 3.13 -7.37 14.43
N ASN A 74 3.49 -8.61 14.79
CA ASN A 74 3.87 -8.98 16.15
C ASN A 74 5.08 -8.21 16.72
N THR A 75 5.97 -7.70 15.88
CA THR A 75 7.12 -6.88 16.30
C THR A 75 6.77 -5.41 16.51
N ASN A 76 5.51 -5.01 16.26
CA ASN A 76 5.03 -3.64 16.17
C ASN A 76 5.60 -2.83 14.99
N GLU A 77 6.27 -3.49 14.05
CA GLU A 77 6.66 -2.89 12.77
C GLU A 77 5.46 -2.90 11.81
N ILE A 78 5.35 -1.88 10.96
CA ILE A 78 4.38 -1.86 9.86
C ILE A 78 5.02 -2.58 8.68
N VAL A 79 4.28 -3.50 8.08
CA VAL A 79 4.64 -4.14 6.81
C VAL A 79 3.56 -3.93 5.78
N ASP A 80 3.99 -3.96 4.52
CA ASP A 80 3.19 -3.79 3.31
C ASP A 80 3.13 -5.11 2.52
N PHE A 81 2.44 -5.10 1.37
CA PHE A 81 2.29 -6.28 0.50
C PHE A 81 1.68 -7.51 1.19
N ILE A 82 0.85 -7.29 2.21
CA ILE A 82 0.17 -8.35 2.94
C ILE A 82 -1.18 -8.65 2.28
N PRO A 83 -1.47 -9.91 1.90
CA PRO A 83 -2.77 -10.28 1.33
C PRO A 83 -3.93 -9.89 2.24
N PHE A 84 -4.80 -9.01 1.75
CA PHE A 84 -5.97 -8.53 2.49
C PHE A 84 -6.92 -9.66 2.90
N GLU A 85 -7.00 -10.71 2.07
CA GLU A 85 -7.89 -11.86 2.28
C GLU A 85 -7.53 -12.72 3.50
N ASP A 86 -6.32 -12.58 4.04
CA ASP A 86 -5.90 -13.29 5.25
C ASP A 86 -6.36 -12.58 6.54
N PHE A 87 -7.14 -11.50 6.41
CA PHE A 87 -7.63 -10.69 7.52
C PHE A 87 -9.13 -10.49 7.46
N GLU A 88 -9.77 -10.52 8.64
CA GLU A 88 -11.15 -10.09 8.85
C GLU A 88 -11.15 -8.65 9.39
N ILE A 89 -12.05 -7.80 8.88
CA ILE A 89 -12.20 -6.43 9.40
C ILE A 89 -13.07 -6.47 10.65
N ILE A 90 -12.51 -6.06 11.78
CA ILE A 90 -13.23 -5.91 13.05
C ILE A 90 -13.83 -4.51 13.17
N GLU A 91 -13.06 -3.48 12.82
CA GLU A 91 -13.48 -2.08 12.89
C GLU A 91 -12.71 -1.22 11.87
N ASP A 92 -13.40 -0.31 11.17
CA ASP A 92 -12.76 0.68 10.28
C ASP A 92 -13.49 2.03 10.37
N VAL A 93 -13.28 2.74 11.49
CA VAL A 93 -14.03 3.98 11.82
C VAL A 93 -13.82 5.09 10.80
N ASP A 94 -12.61 5.21 10.26
CA ASP A 94 -12.20 6.31 9.37
C ASP A 94 -12.10 5.87 7.90
N GLU A 95 -12.67 4.71 7.55
CA GLU A 95 -12.62 4.12 6.20
C GLU A 95 -11.21 4.07 5.61
N VAL A 96 -10.20 3.71 6.41
CA VAL A 96 -8.81 3.67 5.94
C VAL A 96 -8.55 2.52 4.99
N LEU A 97 -9.34 1.44 5.06
CA LEU A 97 -9.29 0.31 4.13
C LEU A 97 -10.17 0.50 2.89
N SER A 98 -10.46 1.76 2.55
CA SER A 98 -11.28 2.12 1.40
C SER A 98 -10.73 1.58 0.06
N ASN A 99 -11.66 1.09 -0.76
CA ASN A 99 -11.45 0.70 -2.15
C ASN A 99 -11.83 1.81 -3.15
N LYS A 100 -12.04 3.04 -2.68
CA LYS A 100 -12.29 4.22 -3.53
C LYS A 100 -11.07 4.54 -4.38
N GLU A 101 -11.32 5.04 -5.58
CA GLU A 101 -10.29 5.33 -6.57
C GLU A 101 -10.63 6.60 -7.34
N ALA A 102 -9.60 7.33 -7.73
CA ALA A 102 -9.67 8.45 -8.65
C ALA A 102 -8.90 8.12 -9.94
N ILE A 103 -9.26 8.77 -11.03
CA ILE A 103 -8.55 8.71 -12.30
C ILE A 103 -7.82 10.01 -12.52
N VAL A 104 -6.51 9.91 -12.70
CA VAL A 104 -5.63 11.04 -13.00
C VAL A 104 -4.98 10.84 -14.37
N ARG A 105 -4.62 11.93 -15.04
CA ARG A 105 -3.85 11.87 -16.29
C ARG A 105 -2.51 12.54 -16.09
N CYS A 106 -1.44 11.84 -16.46
CA CYS A 106 -0.09 12.39 -16.40
C CYS A 106 0.07 13.52 -17.43
N ILE A 107 0.55 14.67 -16.98
CA ILE A 107 0.79 15.88 -17.81
C ILE A 107 2.28 16.25 -17.85
N THR A 108 3.15 15.45 -17.23
CA THR A 108 4.61 15.62 -17.29
C THR A 108 5.24 14.64 -18.29
N HIS A 109 6.38 15.03 -18.85
CA HIS A 109 7.23 14.17 -19.68
C HIS A 109 8.43 13.60 -18.90
N GLU A 110 8.54 13.88 -17.61
CA GLU A 110 9.72 13.57 -16.78
C GLU A 110 10.10 12.09 -16.76
N TYR A 111 9.11 11.20 -16.90
CA TYR A 111 9.28 9.75 -16.81
C TYR A 111 9.08 9.01 -18.14
N ASP A 112 8.97 9.70 -19.27
CA ASP A 112 8.64 9.05 -20.56
C ASP A 112 9.66 7.98 -20.99
N SER A 113 10.92 8.10 -20.55
CA SER A 113 11.98 7.13 -20.80
C SER A 113 12.22 6.13 -19.66
N SER A 114 11.47 6.24 -18.56
CA SER A 114 11.61 5.37 -17.41
C SER A 114 10.74 4.13 -17.59
N LEU A 115 11.37 2.96 -17.41
CA LEU A 115 10.63 1.70 -17.40
C LEU A 115 9.82 1.61 -16.10
N PHE A 116 8.58 1.15 -16.24
CA PHE A 116 7.62 0.91 -15.16
C PHE A 116 6.99 2.15 -14.50
N ASP A 117 7.45 3.36 -14.79
CA ASP A 117 6.84 4.62 -14.32
C ASP A 117 5.65 5.13 -15.17
N ILE A 118 5.02 6.21 -14.71
CA ILE A 118 3.98 6.97 -15.45
C ILE A 118 4.48 7.54 -16.79
N LYS A 119 3.57 7.72 -17.75
CA LYS A 119 3.85 8.21 -19.10
C LYS A 119 2.95 9.38 -19.46
N TYR A 120 3.47 10.36 -20.18
CA TYR A 120 2.73 11.54 -20.60
C TYR A 120 1.40 11.20 -21.29
N ASN A 121 0.35 11.94 -20.95
CA ASN A 121 -1.02 11.83 -21.46
C ASN A 121 -1.72 10.48 -21.22
N LYS A 122 -1.10 9.55 -20.48
CA LYS A 122 -1.75 8.31 -20.05
C LYS A 122 -2.54 8.54 -18.76
N LYS A 123 -3.64 7.79 -18.61
CA LYS A 123 -4.50 7.79 -17.43
C LYS A 123 -4.07 6.69 -16.45
N TYR A 124 -4.16 7.01 -15.17
CA TYR A 124 -3.76 6.15 -14.07
C TYR A 124 -4.80 6.18 -12.95
N LYS A 125 -4.79 5.13 -12.13
CA LYS A 125 -5.58 5.06 -10.90
C LYS A 125 -4.79 5.65 -9.75
N ALA A 126 -5.40 6.57 -9.02
CA ALA A 126 -4.88 7.11 -7.78
C ALA A 126 -5.79 6.69 -6.62
N ILE A 127 -5.17 6.42 -5.48
CA ILE A 127 -5.87 5.83 -4.32
C ILE A 127 -5.89 6.74 -3.10
N GLY A 128 -5.32 7.94 -3.22
CA GLY A 128 -5.33 8.95 -2.20
C GLY A 128 -4.08 9.81 -2.22
N ILE A 129 -3.91 10.60 -1.16
CA ILE A 129 -2.82 11.57 -1.01
C ILE A 129 -1.92 11.22 0.16
N SER A 130 -0.64 11.59 0.06
CA SER A 130 0.26 11.56 1.20
C SER A 130 -0.02 12.72 2.16
N ARG A 131 0.15 12.44 3.45
CA ARG A 131 0.20 13.45 4.48
C ARG A 131 1.62 13.99 4.57
N ASN A 132 1.92 15.03 3.79
CA ASN A 132 3.17 15.78 3.90
C ASN A 132 2.90 17.17 4.50
N PRO A 133 3.57 17.58 5.60
CA PRO A 133 3.42 18.93 6.15
C PRO A 133 3.86 20.05 5.20
N ASP A 134 4.66 19.72 4.18
CA ASP A 134 5.08 20.67 3.15
C ASP A 134 3.95 21.07 2.20
N LYS A 135 4.17 22.14 1.44
CA LYS A 135 3.16 22.64 0.48
C LYS A 135 2.88 21.67 -0.68
N GLN A 136 3.81 20.76 -0.98
CA GLN A 136 3.68 19.75 -2.03
C GLN A 136 3.30 18.40 -1.41
N TYR A 137 2.10 17.94 -1.76
CA TYR A 137 1.63 16.59 -1.45
C TYR A 137 1.79 15.70 -2.68
N THR A 138 1.81 14.39 -2.47
CA THR A 138 1.93 13.41 -3.54
C THR A 138 0.64 12.62 -3.67
N TYR A 139 0.33 12.20 -4.90
CA TYR A 139 -0.65 11.16 -5.15
C TYR A 139 0.01 9.80 -5.02
N LEU A 140 -0.69 8.85 -4.43
CA LEU A 140 -0.33 7.45 -4.50
C LEU A 140 -1.02 6.86 -5.74
N VAL A 141 -0.24 6.56 -6.77
CA VAL A 141 -0.71 6.23 -8.12
C VAL A 141 -0.18 4.85 -8.50
N MET A 142 -1.05 4.00 -9.06
CA MET A 142 -0.64 2.76 -9.68
C MET A 142 0.02 3.05 -11.04
N ASP A 143 1.30 2.75 -11.19
CA ASP A 143 2.08 3.04 -12.41
C ASP A 143 2.05 1.87 -13.42
N GLU A 144 3.03 1.79 -14.33
CA GLU A 144 3.11 0.73 -15.32
C GLU A 144 3.69 -0.59 -14.77
N SER A 145 4.29 -0.59 -13.57
CA SER A 145 4.65 -1.81 -12.84
C SER A 145 3.40 -2.52 -12.30
N MET A 146 2.28 -1.81 -12.25
CA MET A 146 1.02 -2.21 -11.62
C MET A 146 1.06 -2.18 -10.08
N ASP A 147 2.07 -1.55 -9.50
CA ASP A 147 2.16 -1.24 -8.07
C ASP A 147 1.97 0.26 -7.81
N CYS A 148 1.72 0.63 -6.57
CA CYS A 148 1.50 2.02 -6.19
C CYS A 148 2.79 2.73 -5.75
N TYR A 149 3.04 3.92 -6.31
CA TYR A 149 4.13 4.80 -5.88
C TYR A 149 3.67 6.25 -5.68
N PHE A 150 4.44 7.00 -4.89
CA PHE A 150 4.18 8.40 -4.65
C PHE A 150 4.74 9.27 -5.77
N TYR A 151 3.85 10.01 -6.43
CA TYR A 151 4.23 11.00 -7.43
C TYR A 151 3.75 12.41 -7.03
N PRO A 152 4.54 13.47 -7.29
CA PRO A 152 4.10 14.84 -7.10
C PRO A 152 2.75 15.13 -7.75
N ASN A 153 1.83 15.76 -7.00
CA ASN A 153 0.47 15.99 -7.48
C ASN A 153 0.42 16.83 -8.77
N HIS A 154 1.36 17.77 -8.94
CA HIS A 154 1.43 18.66 -10.10
C HIS A 154 1.86 17.97 -11.41
N PHE A 155 2.25 16.70 -11.35
CA PHE A 155 2.46 15.87 -12.55
C PHE A 155 1.16 15.38 -13.17
N PHE A 156 0.02 15.62 -12.53
CA PHE A 156 -1.26 15.13 -12.99
C PHE A 156 -2.32 16.21 -13.01
N GLU A 157 -3.29 16.01 -13.89
CA GLU A 157 -4.62 16.58 -13.76
C GLU A 157 -5.62 15.50 -13.31
N ILE A 158 -6.63 15.90 -12.54
CA ILE A 158 -7.72 15.01 -12.12
C ILE A 158 -8.70 14.88 -13.28
N VAL A 159 -8.91 13.65 -13.74
CA VAL A 159 -9.91 13.33 -14.78
C VAL A 159 -11.25 12.98 -14.13
N GLU A 160 -11.21 12.26 -13.02
CA GLU A 160 -12.38 11.81 -12.28
C GLU A 160 -12.00 11.56 -10.82
N ASP A 161 -12.75 12.14 -9.88
CA ASP A 161 -12.62 11.89 -8.44
C ASP A 161 -14.01 12.04 -7.81
N ARG A 162 -14.76 10.95 -7.74
CA ARG A 162 -16.18 11.00 -7.32
C ARG A 162 -16.36 11.10 -5.82
N ASP A 163 -15.37 10.62 -5.08
CA ASP A 163 -15.38 10.52 -3.63
C ASP A 163 -14.44 11.55 -2.98
N ASP A 164 -13.97 12.53 -3.77
CA ASP A 164 -13.06 13.61 -3.37
C ASP A 164 -11.78 13.11 -2.66
N ILE A 165 -11.25 11.93 -3.03
CA ILE A 165 -10.15 11.29 -2.30
C ILE A 165 -8.80 11.98 -2.54
N LEU A 166 -8.70 12.80 -3.59
CA LEU A 166 -7.50 13.57 -3.94
C LEU A 166 -7.58 15.04 -3.48
N ASP A 167 -8.70 15.45 -2.87
CA ASP A 167 -8.89 16.79 -2.35
C ASP A 167 -7.93 17.07 -1.17
N ARG A 168 -7.29 18.24 -1.17
CA ARG A 168 -6.28 18.56 -0.15
C ARG A 168 -6.89 18.86 1.23
N GLU A 169 -8.10 19.41 1.27
CA GLU A 169 -8.75 19.85 2.50
C GLU A 169 -9.58 18.74 3.14
N ASN A 170 -10.17 17.87 2.31
CA ASN A 170 -11.15 16.85 2.70
C ASN A 170 -10.77 15.43 2.28
N GLY A 171 -9.76 15.27 1.43
CA GLY A 171 -9.45 13.98 0.82
C GLY A 171 -8.85 12.96 1.77
N ILE A 172 -8.71 11.75 1.26
CA ILE A 172 -8.26 10.61 2.04
C ILE A 172 -6.74 10.63 2.08
N PHE A 173 -6.20 11.07 3.22
CA PHE A 173 -4.81 10.76 3.57
C PHE A 173 -4.70 9.25 3.79
N VAL A 174 -4.18 8.55 2.78
CA VAL A 174 -3.96 7.10 2.79
C VAL A 174 -2.56 6.74 3.26
N TYR A 175 -1.64 7.71 3.28
CA TYR A 175 -0.29 7.47 3.72
C TYR A 175 0.20 8.60 4.61
N ASP A 176 0.49 8.27 5.86
CA ASP A 176 1.13 9.18 6.80
C ASP A 176 2.56 8.70 7.04
N LYS A 177 3.55 9.42 6.47
CA LYS A 177 4.97 9.10 6.65
C LYS A 177 5.37 9.03 8.12
N SER A 178 4.65 9.71 9.04
CA SER A 178 4.95 9.62 10.47
C SER A 178 4.63 8.26 11.09
N LEU A 179 3.91 7.38 10.38
CA LEU A 179 3.66 6.00 10.79
C LEU A 179 4.88 5.09 10.54
N PHE A 180 5.70 5.45 9.56
CA PHE A 180 6.92 4.74 9.20
C PHE A 180 8.08 5.48 9.86
N ILE A 181 8.32 5.18 11.13
CA ILE A 181 9.48 5.70 11.86
C ILE A 181 10.70 4.93 11.37
N ASP A 182 11.64 5.62 10.71
CA ASP A 182 13.00 5.14 10.46
C ASP A 182 13.78 4.95 11.78
#